data_AF-A0A031FYJ2-F1
#
_entry.id   AF-A0A031FYJ2-F1
#
_cell.length_a   1.000
_cell.length_b   1.000
_cell.length_c   1.000
_cell.angle_alpha   90.00
_cell.angle_beta   90.00
_cell.angle_gamma   90.00
#
_symmetry.space_group_name_H-M   'P 1'
#
loop_
_entity.id
_entity.type
_entity.pdbx_description
1 polymer ?
#
loop_
_entity_poly.entity_id
_entity_poly.type
_entity_poly.pdbx_seq_one_letter_code
_entity_poly.pdbx_strand_id
1 'polypeptide(L)' 'MDTQVTRSTVWSWGERAGAILGVISMVVLVWAAFRYGAGHDAAFFALVIALVLGVTALGVHVAAREARYRRRARSEER' A
#
# COMPACT_ATOMS: atom_id res chain seq x y z
N MET A 1 21.55 30.02 -11.49
CA MET A 1 20.19 29.90 -10.89
C MET A 1 19.87 28.43 -10.87
N ASP A 2 20.37 27.74 -9.85
CA ASP A 2 20.39 26.28 -9.79
C ASP A 2 18.99 25.79 -9.45
N THR A 3 18.34 25.14 -10.43
CA THR A 3 17.05 24.50 -10.22
C THR A 3 17.25 23.24 -9.38
N GLN A 4 17.25 23.41 -8.06
CA GLN A 4 16.99 22.38 -7.04
C GLN A 4 15.55 21.81 -7.14
N VAL A 5 15.04 21.63 -8.36
CA VAL A 5 13.69 21.17 -8.63
C VAL A 5 13.79 19.68 -8.93
N THR A 6 13.33 18.86 -7.97
CA THR A 6 13.19 17.39 -7.98
C THR A 6 14.36 16.53 -7.47
N ARG A 7 14.76 16.70 -6.20
CA ARG A 7 15.03 15.50 -5.36
C ARG A 7 13.68 14.83 -5.10
N SER A 8 13.05 14.27 -6.15
CA SER A 8 11.83 13.51 -5.97
C SER A 8 12.17 12.36 -5.02
N THR A 9 11.44 12.27 -3.93
CA THR A 9 11.50 11.11 -3.04
C THR A 9 10.89 9.94 -3.79
N VAL A 10 11.63 9.37 -4.74
CA VAL A 10 11.16 8.25 -5.55
C VAL A 10 10.90 7.11 -4.57
N TRP A 11 9.61 6.83 -4.35
CA TRP A 11 9.20 5.68 -3.58
C TRP A 11 9.81 4.43 -4.20
N SER A 12 10.26 3.51 -3.35
CA SER A 12 10.67 2.21 -3.85
C SER A 12 9.49 1.54 -4.54
N TRP A 13 9.77 0.62 -5.47
CA TRP A 13 8.74 -0.14 -6.16
C TRP A 13 7.79 -0.85 -5.17
N GLY A 14 8.32 -1.36 -4.05
CA GLY A 14 7.51 -1.98 -2.99
C GLY A 14 6.58 -1.00 -2.28
N GLU A 15 7.01 0.24 -2.02
CA GLU A 15 6.14 1.27 -1.43
C GLU A 15 5.00 1.65 -2.36
N ARG A 16 5.27 1.80 -3.67
CA ARG A 16 4.22 2.11 -4.66
C ARG A 16 3.23 0.96 -4.78
N ALA A 17 3.71 -0.27 -4.90
CA ALA A 17 2.86 -1.46 -5.00
C ALA A 17 1.97 -1.61 -3.76
N GLY A 18 2.55 -1.49 -2.57
CA GLY A 18 1.78 -1.55 -1.32
C GLY A 18 0.76 -0.41 -1.19
N ALA A 19 1.10 0.82 -1.60
CA ALA A 19 0.15 1.93 -1.57
C ALA A 19 -1.03 1.73 -2.55
N ILE A 20 -0.74 1.34 -3.81
CA ILE A 20 -1.76 1.11 -4.83
C ILE A 20 -2.69 -0.03 -4.42
N LEU A 21 -2.13 -1.16 -4.00
CA LEU A 21 -2.92 -2.30 -3.57
C LEU A 21 -3.78 -1.94 -2.35
N GLY A 22 -3.24 -1.18 -1.39
CA GLY A 22 -3.98 -0.72 -0.22
C GLY A 22 -5.21 0.12 -0.60
N VAL A 23 -5.07 1.05 -1.55
CA VAL A 23 -6.19 1.86 -2.05
C VAL A 23 -7.24 0.99 -2.73
N ILE A 24 -6.81 0.06 -3.60
CA ILE A 24 -7.72 -0.87 -4.28
C ILE A 24 -8.48 -1.71 -3.25
N SER A 25 -7.77 -2.30 -2.28
CA SER A 25 -8.37 -3.08 -1.21
C SER A 25 -9.41 -2.30 -0.42
N MET A 26 -9.15 -1.02 -0.11
CA MET A 26 -10.09 -0.16 0.60
C MET A 26 -11.38 0.07 -0.20
N VAL A 27 -11.27 0.34 -1.50
CA VAL A 27 -12.44 0.50 -2.39
C VAL A 27 -13.26 -0.79 -2.44
N VAL A 28 -12.60 -1.95 -2.59
CA VAL A 28 -13.27 -3.25 -2.63
C VAL A 28 -13.93 -3.57 -1.29
N LEU A 29 -13.30 -3.24 -0.16
CA LEU A 29 -13.86 -3.40 1.18
C LEU A 29 -15.18 -2.65 1.34
N VAL A 30 -15.19 -1.36 1.00
CA VAL A 30 -16.39 -0.51 1.08
C VAL A 30 -17.49 -1.06 0.17
N TRP A 31 -17.15 -1.40 -1.07
CA TRP A 31 -18.11 -1.99 -2.01
C TRP A 31 -18.68 -3.31 -1.50
N ALA A 32 -17.83 -4.23 -1.04
CA ALA A 32 -18.26 -5.54 -0.54
C ALA A 32 -19.13 -5.42 0.72
N ALA A 33 -18.85 -4.43 1.59
CA ALA A 33 -19.67 -4.16 2.77
C ALA A 33 -21.10 -3.78 2.40
N PHE A 34 -21.27 -2.87 1.44
CA PHE A 34 -22.60 -2.50 0.93
C PHE A 34 -23.31 -3.67 0.27
N ARG A 35 -22.60 -4.50 -0.50
CA ARG A 35 -23.19 -5.67 -1.17
C ARG A 35 -23.64 -6.73 -0.16
N TYR A 36 -22.85 -6.99 0.88
CA TYR A 36 -23.22 -7.91 1.95
C TYR A 36 -24.42 -7.40 2.73
N GLY A 37 -24.43 -6.11 3.10
CA GLY A 37 -25.59 -5.47 3.75
C GLY A 37 -26.87 -5.47 2.90
N ALA A 38 -26.76 -5.56 1.58
CA ALA A 38 -27.88 -5.70 0.65
C ALA A 38 -28.36 -7.17 0.46
N GLY A 39 -27.82 -8.13 1.23
CA GLY A 39 -28.22 -9.54 1.19
C GLY A 39 -27.49 -10.40 0.16
N HIS A 40 -26.38 -9.93 -0.41
CA HIS A 40 -25.53 -10.76 -1.26
C HIS A 40 -24.47 -11.48 -0.41
N ASP A 41 -24.82 -12.64 0.14
CA ASP A 41 -23.97 -13.38 1.10
C ASP A 41 -22.57 -13.72 0.56
N ALA A 42 -22.45 -13.98 -0.74
CA ALA A 42 -21.16 -14.22 -1.38
C ALA A 42 -20.18 -13.02 -1.26
N ALA A 43 -20.67 -11.81 -1.03
CA ALA A 43 -19.85 -10.63 -0.79
C ALA A 43 -19.06 -10.70 0.54
N PHE A 44 -19.44 -11.59 1.46
CA PHE A 44 -18.65 -11.88 2.66
C PHE A 44 -17.22 -12.34 2.32
N PHE A 45 -17.06 -13.21 1.32
CA PHE A 45 -15.72 -13.65 0.90
C PHE A 45 -14.91 -12.51 0.30
N ALA A 46 -15.57 -11.61 -0.44
CA ALA A 46 -14.92 -10.41 -0.97
C ALA A 46 -14.44 -9.48 0.15
N LEU A 47 -15.20 -9.33 1.24
CA LEU A 47 -14.78 -8.59 2.43
C LEU A 47 -13.50 -9.17 3.05
N VAL A 48 -13.48 -10.49 3.28
CA VAL A 48 -12.32 -11.18 3.86
C VAL A 48 -11.09 -11.03 2.97
N ILE A 49 -11.24 -11.25 1.67
CA ILE A 49 -10.14 -11.11 0.70
C ILE A 49 -9.63 -9.66 0.67
N ALA A 50 -10.52 -8.68 0.60
CA ALA A 50 -10.16 -7.27 0.57
C ALA A 50 -9.41 -6.84 1.85
N LEU A 51 -9.83 -7.34 3.01
CA LEU A 51 -9.14 -7.10 4.28
C LEU A 51 -7.73 -7.70 4.28
N VAL A 52 -7.59 -8.97 3.91
CA VAL A 52 -6.29 -9.66 3.84
C VAL A 52 -5.35 -8.94 2.88
N LEU A 53 -5.83 -8.55 1.70
CA LEU A 53 -5.07 -7.78 0.73
C LEU A 53 -4.67 -6.41 1.30
N GLY A 54 -5.57 -5.71 1.99
CA GLY A 54 -5.29 -4.41 2.60
C GLY A 54 -4.21 -4.47 3.67
N VAL A 55 -4.30 -5.44 4.59
CA VAL A 55 -3.28 -5.66 5.64
C VAL A 55 -1.94 -6.05 5.02
N THR A 56 -1.95 -6.92 4.01
CA THR A 56 -0.74 -7.32 3.28
C THR A 56 -0.10 -6.14 2.57
N ALA A 57 -0.90 -5.30 1.91
CA ALA A 57 -0.44 -4.10 1.21
C ALA A 57 0.24 -3.11 2.15
N LEU A 58 -0.33 -2.90 3.34
CA LEU A 58 0.28 -2.12 4.43
C LEU A 58 1.63 -2.70 4.85
N GLY A 59 1.71 -4.01 5.09
CA GLY A 59 2.95 -4.69 5.44
C GLY A 59 4.04 -4.52 4.38
N VAL A 60 3.69 -4.71 3.10
CA VAL A 60 4.61 -4.49 1.97
C VAL A 60 5.08 -3.04 1.90
N HIS A 61 4.16 -2.08 2.06
CA HIS A 61 4.50 -0.67 2.02
C HIS A 61 5.50 -0.30 3.14
N VAL A 62 5.23 -0.72 4.38
CA VAL A 62 6.09 -0.44 5.54
C VAL A 62 7.45 -1.13 5.40
N ALA A 63 7.47 -2.42 5.05
CA ALA A 63 8.73 -3.16 4.89
C ALA A 63 9.62 -2.57 3.80
N ALA A 64 9.04 -2.12 2.68
CA ALA A 64 9.77 -1.46 1.61
C ALA A 64 10.30 -0.07 2.05
N ARG A 65 9.51 0.67 2.83
CA ARG A 65 9.91 1.95 3.41
C ARG A 65 11.09 1.79 4.37
N GLU A 66 11.04 0.81 5.26
CA GLU A 66 12.13 0.47 6.18
C GLU A 66 13.39 0.01 5.43
N ALA A 67 13.24 -0.82 4.40
CA ALA A 67 14.36 -1.26 3.57
C ALA A 67 15.07 -0.08 2.89
N ARG A 68 14.33 0.93 2.43
CA ARG A 68 14.92 2.16 1.87
C ARG A 68 15.69 2.94 2.92
N TYR A 69 15.14 3.10 4.13
CA TYR A 69 15.82 3.81 5.21
C TYR A 69 17.14 3.11 5.61
N ARG A 70 17.13 1.78 5.73
CA ARG A 70 18.35 0.99 6.00
C ARG A 70 19.42 1.16 4.91
N ARG A 71 19.03 1.27 3.64
CA ARG A 71 19.96 1.52 2.54
C ARG A 71 20.55 2.93 2.58
N ARG A 72 19.73 3.95 2.91
CA ARG A 72 20.19 5.34 3.04
C ARG A 72 21.17 5.52 4.19
N ALA A 73 20.89 4.94 5.36
CA ALA A 73 21.81 4.99 6.49
C ALA A 73 23.18 4.39 6.14
N ARG A 74 23.22 3.22 5.47
CA ARG A 74 24.48 2.62 5.02
C ARG A 74 25.26 3.43 3.97
N SER A 75 24.58 4.27 3.18
CA SER A 75 25.25 5.14 2.21
C SER A 75 25.80 6.43 2.82
N GLU A 76 25.28 6.87 3.96
CA GLU A 76 25.77 8.07 4.67
C GLU A 76 27.00 7.76 5.54
N GLU A 77 27.22 6.49 5.90
CA GLU A 77 28.36 6.02 6.70
C GLU A 77 29.62 5.71 5.87
N ARG A 78 29.52 5.71 4.52
CA ARG A 78 30.63 5.54 3.59
C ARG A 78 31.07 6.87 2.99
#